data_AF-A0A831ZIZ9-F1
#
_entry.id   AF-A0A831ZIZ9-F1
#
_cell.length_a   1.000
_cell.length_b   1.000
_cell.length_c   1.000
_cell.angle_alpha   90.00
_cell.angle_beta   90.00
_cell.angle_gamma   90.00
#
_symmetry.space_group_name_H-M   'P 1'
#
loop_
_entity.id
_entity.type
_entity.pdbx_description
1 polymer ?
#
loop_
_entity_poly.entity_id
_entity_poly.type
_entity_poly.pdbx_seq_one_letter_code
_entity_poly.pdbx_strand_id
1 'polypeptide(L)'
;MSKKRKNYSPEEKVAILKRHLVEKVPISDLCDELGLHPTVFYRWQTQFFENGARAFKSSEDPRSATLEKKVSELEDKLSRKHEVLSELMEEHVALKKSLGEI
;
A
#
# COMPACT_ATOMS: atom_id res chain seq x y z
N MET A 1 12.88 -18.13 -29.29
CA MET A 1 11.62 -18.50 -28.63
C MET A 1 11.46 -17.68 -27.36
N SER A 2 10.43 -16.84 -27.26
CA SER A 2 10.20 -15.98 -26.08
C SER A 2 9.81 -16.85 -24.90
N LYS A 3 10.74 -17.05 -23.95
CA LYS A 3 10.47 -17.78 -22.70
C LYS A 3 9.46 -16.94 -21.92
N LYS A 4 8.19 -17.39 -21.86
CA LYS A 4 7.12 -16.74 -21.08
C LYS A 4 7.69 -16.42 -19.70
N ARG A 5 7.77 -15.13 -19.35
CA ARG A 5 8.22 -14.70 -18.04
C ARG A 5 7.23 -15.23 -17.02
N LYS A 6 7.65 -16.18 -16.19
CA LYS A 6 6.88 -16.56 -15.00
C LYS A 6 6.85 -15.35 -14.08
N ASN A 7 5.64 -14.87 -13.78
CA ASN A 7 5.43 -13.85 -12.77
C ASN A 7 5.25 -14.57 -11.44
N TYR A 8 6.07 -14.19 -10.45
CA TYR A 8 5.96 -14.71 -9.09
C TYR A 8 5.27 -13.66 -8.21
N SER A 9 4.26 -14.08 -7.45
CA SER A 9 3.62 -13.25 -6.44
C SER A 9 4.63 -12.89 -5.33
N PRO A 10 4.37 -11.83 -4.54
CA PRO A 10 5.18 -11.53 -3.36
C PRO A 10 5.29 -12.73 -2.40
N GLU A 11 4.19 -13.44 -2.16
CA GLU A 11 4.10 -14.59 -1.27
C GLU A 11 4.93 -15.77 -1.78
N GLU A 12 4.84 -16.06 -3.09
CA GLU A 12 5.65 -17.10 -3.73
C GLU A 12 7.14 -16.81 -3.61
N LYS A 13 7.56 -15.55 -3.81
CA LYS A 13 8.97 -15.16 -3.64
C LYS A 13 9.45 -15.42 -2.21
N VAL A 14 8.65 -15.08 -1.20
CA VAL A 14 8.99 -15.34 0.20
C VAL A 14 9.07 -16.84 0.49
N ALA A 15 8.16 -17.65 -0.05
CA ALA A 15 8.20 -19.11 0.10
C ALA A 15 9.47 -19.72 -0.52
N ILE A 16 9.85 -19.26 -1.73
CA ILE A 16 11.09 -19.69 -2.40
C ILE A 16 12.32 -19.30 -1.57
N LEU A 17 12.38 -18.06 -1.08
CA LEU A 17 13.48 -17.62 -0.20
C LEU A 17 13.56 -18.45 1.09
N LYS A 18 12.42 -18.81 1.69
CA LYS A 18 12.34 -19.64 2.90
C LYS A 18 12.93 -21.03 2.69
N ARG A 19 12.65 -21.70 1.57
CA ARG A 19 13.21 -23.03 1.24
C ARG A 19 14.74 -23.04 1.29
N HIS A 20 15.38 -22.01 0.74
CA HIS A 20 16.83 -21.91 0.81
C HIS A 20 17.33 -21.48 2.20
N LEU A 21 16.77 -20.41 2.76
CA LEU A 21 17.31 -19.76 3.97
C LEU A 21 17.06 -20.58 5.25
N VAL A 22 15.89 -21.22 5.34
CA VAL A 22 15.43 -21.96 6.53
C VAL A 22 15.64 -23.46 6.33
N GLU A 23 15.12 -24.01 5.23
CA GLU A 23 15.16 -25.46 4.97
C GLU A 23 16.49 -25.93 4.36
N LYS A 24 17.42 -25.00 4.08
CA LYS A 24 18.78 -25.25 3.59
C LYS A 24 18.85 -25.96 2.25
N VAL A 25 17.79 -25.87 1.43
CA VAL A 25 17.80 -26.37 0.05
C VAL A 25 18.86 -25.60 -0.76
N PRO A 26 19.75 -26.28 -1.51
CA PRO A 26 20.72 -25.60 -2.37
C PRO A 26 20.05 -24.69 -3.40
N ILE A 27 20.67 -23.53 -3.68
CA ILE A 27 20.14 -22.58 -4.68
C ILE A 27 20.12 -23.20 -6.06
N SER A 28 21.11 -24.04 -6.41
CA SER A 28 21.16 -24.77 -7.69
C SER A 28 19.87 -25.55 -7.93
N ASP A 29 19.51 -26.39 -6.96
CA ASP A 29 18.39 -27.32 -7.07
C ASP A 29 17.07 -26.55 -7.16
N LEU A 30 16.94 -25.48 -6.37
CA LEU A 30 15.78 -24.59 -6.38
C LEU A 30 15.63 -23.82 -7.69
N CYS A 31 16.76 -23.35 -8.25
CA CYS A 31 16.79 -22.65 -9.52
C CYS A 31 16.44 -23.58 -10.69
N ASP A 32 16.93 -24.82 -10.66
CA ASP A 32 16.65 -25.83 -11.67
C ASP A 32 15.17 -26.29 -11.63
N GLU A 33 14.64 -26.56 -10.43
CA GLU A 33 13.23 -26.96 -10.21
C GLU A 33 12.26 -25.89 -10.74
N LEU A 34 12.53 -24.63 -10.44
CA LEU A 34 11.62 -23.52 -10.76
C LEU A 34 11.88 -22.90 -12.16
N GLY A 35 13.01 -23.25 -12.77
CA GLY A 35 13.51 -22.61 -14.00
C GLY A 35 13.90 -21.14 -13.77
N LEU A 36 14.39 -20.82 -12.57
CA LEU A 36 14.75 -19.48 -12.10
C LEU A 36 16.25 -19.24 -12.30
N HIS A 37 16.63 -18.09 -12.86
CA HIS A 37 18.05 -17.74 -12.94
C HIS A 37 18.59 -17.33 -11.55
N PRO A 38 19.76 -17.80 -11.09
CA PRO A 38 20.30 -17.50 -9.76
C PRO A 38 20.38 -16.00 -9.43
N THR A 39 20.73 -15.14 -10.40
CA THR A 39 20.73 -13.68 -10.23
C THR A 39 19.38 -13.11 -9.78
N VAL A 40 18.27 -13.71 -10.22
CA VAL A 40 16.92 -13.27 -9.81
C VAL A 40 16.67 -13.63 -8.35
N PHE A 41 17.10 -14.82 -7.92
CA PHE A 41 17.01 -15.26 -6.54
C PHE A 41 17.78 -14.30 -5.62
N TYR A 42 19.05 -14.01 -5.93
CA TYR A 42 19.86 -13.08 -5.14
C TYR A 42 19.26 -11.68 -5.08
N ARG A 43 18.72 -11.18 -6.20
CA ARG A 43 18.02 -9.89 -6.21
C ARG A 43 16.83 -9.87 -5.25
N TRP A 44 16.02 -10.93 -5.22
CA TRP A 44 14.90 -11.03 -4.28
C TRP A 44 15.38 -11.14 -2.84
N GLN A 45 16.45 -11.90 -2.60
CA GLN A 45 17.06 -12.03 -1.28
C GLN A 45 17.51 -10.67 -0.74
N THR A 46 18.23 -9.88 -1.54
CA THR A 46 18.64 -8.51 -1.19
C THR A 46 17.41 -7.65 -0.89
N GLN A 47 16.43 -7.61 -1.79
CA GLN A 47 15.21 -6.82 -1.61
C GLN A 47 14.44 -7.22 -0.34
N PHE A 48 14.38 -8.52 -0.02
CA PHE A 48 13.70 -9.02 1.16
C PHE A 48 14.38 -8.54 2.44
N PHE A 49 15.72 -8.64 2.52
CA PHE A 49 16.45 -8.21 3.72
C PHE A 49 16.53 -6.69 3.88
N GLU A 50 16.63 -5.93 2.80
CA GLU A 50 16.57 -4.45 2.83
C GLU A 50 15.24 -3.94 3.39
N ASN A 51 14.13 -4.62 3.05
CA ASN A 51 12.81 -4.27 3.56
C ASN A 51 12.45 -5.01 4.85
N GLY A 52 13.21 -6.03 5.24
CA GLY A 52 12.93 -6.88 6.40
C GLY A 52 12.88 -6.11 7.72
N ALA A 53 13.71 -5.07 7.87
CA ALA A 53 13.68 -4.20 9.04
C ALA A 53 12.31 -3.51 9.25
N ARG A 54 11.56 -3.24 8.17
CA ARG A 54 10.22 -2.65 8.26
C ARG A 54 9.20 -3.62 8.87
N ALA A 55 9.40 -4.92 8.73
CA ALA A 55 8.51 -5.93 9.32
C ALA A 55 8.64 -6.02 10.85
N PHE A 56 9.76 -5.58 11.41
CA PHE A 56 10.01 -5.55 12.85
C PHE A 56 9.74 -4.19 13.50
N LYS A 57 9.48 -3.15 12.69
CA LYS A 57 8.96 -1.91 13.23
C LYS A 57 7.52 -2.18 13.66
N SER A 58 7.23 -2.01 14.96
CA SER A 58 5.85 -1.99 15.44
C SER A 58 5.06 -1.01 14.57
N SER A 59 3.83 -1.36 14.21
CA SER A 59 2.89 -0.50 13.47
C SER A 59 2.67 0.86 14.13
N GLU A 60 3.10 1.01 15.37
CA GLU A 60 3.10 2.24 16.13
C GLU A 60 4.38 3.04 15.83
N ASP A 61 4.46 3.65 14.64
CA ASP A 61 5.08 4.97 14.62
C ASP A 61 4.05 5.89 15.32
N PRO A 62 4.30 6.39 16.54
CA PRO A 62 3.35 7.26 17.24
C PRO A 62 2.98 8.47 16.40
N ARG A 63 3.87 8.86 15.47
CA ARG A 63 3.64 9.91 14.49
C ARG A 63 2.60 9.54 13.45
N SER A 64 2.55 8.28 12.98
CA SER A 64 1.53 7.80 12.05
C SER A 64 0.16 7.80 12.70
N ALA A 65 0.03 7.26 13.92
CA ALA A 65 -1.22 7.27 14.67
C ALA A 65 -1.71 8.70 14.95
N THR A 66 -0.79 9.62 15.27
CA THR A 66 -1.12 11.04 15.47
C THR A 66 -1.56 11.71 14.17
N LEU A 67 -0.92 11.38 13.04
CA LEU A 67 -1.28 11.89 11.72
C LEU A 67 -2.64 11.35 11.27
N GLU A 68 -2.90 10.07 11.43
CA GLU A 68 -4.19 9.42 11.11
C GLU A 68 -5.33 10.05 11.92
N LYS A 69 -5.13 10.24 13.23
CA LYS A 69 -6.11 10.97 14.06
C LYS A 69 -6.35 12.39 13.56
N LYS A 70 -5.29 13.11 13.18
CA LYS A 70 -5.41 14.48 12.69
C LYS A 70 -6.10 14.56 11.32
N VAL A 71 -5.85 13.60 10.44
CA VAL A 71 -6.55 13.48 9.16
C VAL A 71 -8.03 13.26 9.40
N SER A 72 -8.41 12.30 10.26
CA SER A 72 -9.81 12.05 10.61
C SER A 72 -10.49 13.28 11.22
N GLU A 73 -9.84 13.99 12.15
CA GLU A 73 -10.38 15.22 12.73
C GLU A 73 -10.57 16.35 11.69
N LEU A 74 -9.68 16.43 10.69
CA LEU A 74 -9.78 17.42 9.62
C LEU A 74 -10.88 17.06 8.62
N GLU A 75 -11.04 15.78 8.29
CA GLU A 75 -12.11 15.26 7.43
C GLU A 75 -13.49 15.52 8.05
N ASP A 76 -13.64 15.27 9.35
CA ASP A 76 -14.87 15.57 10.10
C ASP A 76 -15.20 17.06 10.09
N LYS A 77 -14.18 17.93 10.25
CA LYS A 77 -14.37 19.38 10.18
C LYS A 77 -14.75 19.83 8.78
N LEU A 78 -14.15 19.22 7.76
CA LEU A 78 -14.47 19.50 6.37
C LEU A 78 -15.94 19.14 6.10
N SER A 79 -16.36 17.93 6.47
CA SER A 79 -17.74 17.46 6.29
C SER A 79 -18.77 18.40 6.92
N ARG A 80 -18.58 18.80 8.18
CA ARG A 80 -19.47 19.76 8.86
C ARG A 80 -19.54 21.10 8.14
N LYS A 81 -18.40 21.62 7.67
CA LYS A 81 -18.38 22.88 6.91
C LYS A 81 -19.12 22.77 5.57
N HIS A 82 -19.01 21.63 4.89
CA HIS A 82 -19.72 21.36 3.65
C HIS A 82 -21.23 21.27 3.85
N GLU A 83 -21.68 20.69 4.96
CA GLU A 83 -23.10 20.62 5.33
C GLU A 83 -23.67 22.03 5.55
N VAL A 84 -23.07 22.82 6.44
CA VAL A 84 -23.49 24.21 6.71
C VAL A 84 -23.45 25.07 5.45
N LEU A 85 -22.41 24.90 4.61
CA LEU A 85 -22.32 25.63 3.35
C LEU A 85 -23.44 25.25 2.38
N SER A 86 -23.81 23.97 2.33
CA SER A 86 -24.91 23.50 1.48
C SER A 86 -26.24 24.11 1.90
N GLU A 87 -26.54 24.14 3.19
CA GLU A 87 -27.74 24.77 3.73
C GLU A 87 -27.81 26.27 3.40
N LEU A 88 -26.73 27.01 3.68
CA LEU A 88 -26.65 28.44 3.36
C LEU A 88 -26.77 28.71 1.86
N MET A 89 -26.19 27.85 1.03
CA MET A 89 -26.28 27.98 -0.42
C MET A 89 -27.71 27.74 -0.91
N GLU A 90 -28.44 26.80 -0.32
CA GLU A 90 -29.84 26.56 -0.62
C GLU A 90 -30.71 27.76 -0.28
N GLU A 91 -30.56 28.34 0.91
CA GLU A 91 -31.25 29.57 1.33
C GLU A 91 -30.93 30.75 0.39
N HIS A 92 -29.65 30.92 0.04
CA HIS A 92 -29.20 31.99 -0.84
C HIS A 92 -29.75 31.84 -2.26
N VAL A 93 -29.83 30.62 -2.79
CA VAL A 93 -30.45 30.33 -4.09
C VAL A 93 -31.96 30.59 -4.04
N ALA A 94 -32.64 30.18 -2.96
CA ALA A 94 -34.07 30.44 -2.78
C ALA A 94 -34.38 31.95 -2.73
N LEU A 95 -33.57 32.72 -2.01
CA LEU A 95 -33.68 34.17 -1.94
C LEU A 95 -33.48 34.82 -3.32
N LYS A 96 -32.43 34.44 -4.05
CA LYS A 96 -32.19 34.97 -5.41
C LYS A 96 -33.32 34.70 -6.38
N LYS A 97 -33.93 33.51 -6.33
CA LYS A 97 -35.14 33.19 -7.10
C LYS A 97 -36.32 34.08 -6.71
N SER A 98 -36.51 34.35 -5.42
CA SER A 98 -37.58 35.25 -4.95
C SER A 98 -37.41 36.70 -5.40
N LEU A 99 -36.15 37.15 -5.57
CA LEU A 99 -35.79 38.49 -6.04
C LEU A 99 -35.77 38.61 -7.57
N GLY A 100 -35.95 37.51 -8.30
CA GLY A 100 -35.91 37.50 -9.77
C GLY A 100 -34.53 37.74 -10.38
N GLU A 101 -33.47 37.55 -9.59
CA GLU A 101 -32.07 37.68 -10.03
C GLU A 101 -31.54 36.40 -10.70
N ILE A 102 -32.30 35.30 -10.62
CA ILE A 102 -32.10 33.99 -11.24
C ILE A 102 -33.45 33.43 -11.68
#